data_AF-X1C426-F1
#
_entry.id   AF-X1C426-F1
#
_cell.length_a   1.000
_cell.length_b   1.000
_cell.length_c   1.000
_cell.angle_alpha   90.00
_cell.angle_beta   90.00
_cell.angle_gamma   90.00
#
_symmetry.space_group_name_H-M   'P 1'
#
loop_
_entity.id
_entity.type
_entity.pdbx_description
1 polymer ?
#
loop_
_entity_poly.entity_id
_entity_poly.type
_entity_poly.pdbx_seq_one_letter_code
_entity_poly.pdbx_strand_id
1 'polypeptide(L)'
;KKLADYFIEIVKKLDVPVVATGHSYKYVSEKLGKDKVSMMSLINITQRLSDPNWKGIDGNGQYDMAIFGGHIVFYVSQTLSNLKNFTTYLRTIELDKFSHPNARFSLANLSDEEWKDFLEKLTVKL
;
A
#
# COMPACT_ATOMS: atom_id res chain seq x y z
N LYS A 1 -9.55 5.35 -16.10
CA LYS A 1 -8.42 4.72 -15.37
C LYS A 1 -8.91 3.48 -14.64
N LYS A 2 -8.16 2.37 -14.69
CA LYS A 2 -8.31 1.30 -13.70
C LYS A 2 -7.84 1.83 -12.35
N LEU A 3 -8.30 1.23 -11.25
CA LEU A 3 -7.85 1.61 -9.91
C LEU A 3 -6.32 1.61 -9.78
N ALA A 4 -5.68 0.54 -10.28
CA ALA A 4 -4.23 0.40 -10.25
C ALA A 4 -3.48 1.54 -10.96
N ASP A 5 -4.09 2.20 -11.95
CA ASP A 5 -3.44 3.33 -12.64
C ASP A 5 -3.20 4.51 -11.70
N TYR A 6 -4.15 4.82 -10.80
CA TYR A 6 -3.98 5.88 -9.80
C TYR A 6 -2.81 5.57 -8.85
N PHE A 7 -2.73 4.34 -8.34
CA PHE A 7 -1.62 3.93 -7.47
C PHE A 7 -0.27 3.91 -8.20
N ILE A 8 -0.25 3.52 -9.47
CA ILE A 8 0.96 3.57 -10.31
C ILE A 8 1.44 5.03 -10.47
N GLU A 9 0.53 5.98 -10.64
CA GLU A 9 0.88 7.41 -10.72
C GLU A 9 1.40 7.97 -9.39
N ILE A 10 0.79 7.58 -8.27
CA ILE A 10 1.27 7.91 -6.92
C ILE A 10 2.70 7.40 -6.74
N VAL A 11 2.96 6.13 -7.05
CA VAL A 11 4.30 5.51 -6.94
C VAL A 11 5.32 6.28 -7.78
N LYS A 12 5.00 6.62 -9.03
CA LYS A 12 5.91 7.34 -9.92
C LYS A 12 6.33 8.71 -9.39
N LYS A 13 5.51 9.33 -8.54
CA LYS A 13 5.79 10.63 -7.90
C LYS A 13 6.54 10.49 -6.58
N LEU A 14 6.29 9.41 -5.84
CA LEU A 14 6.92 9.18 -4.53
C LEU A 14 8.29 8.51 -4.61
N ASP A 15 8.62 7.82 -5.70
CA ASP A 15 9.86 7.04 -5.88
C ASP A 15 10.12 6.06 -4.71
N VAL A 16 9.10 5.25 -4.40
CA VAL A 16 9.12 4.29 -3.29
C VAL A 16 9.13 2.83 -3.77
N PRO A 17 9.68 1.89 -2.97
CA PRO A 17 9.59 0.46 -3.27
C PRO A 17 8.13 -0.02 -3.37
N VAL A 18 7.83 -0.84 -4.38
CA VAL A 18 6.48 -1.37 -4.61
C VAL A 18 6.42 -2.87 -4.36
N VAL A 19 5.44 -3.28 -3.56
CA VAL A 19 5.02 -4.68 -3.43
C VAL A 19 3.64 -4.82 -4.07
N ALA A 20 3.56 -5.63 -5.13
CA ALA A 20 2.28 -5.97 -5.74
C ALA A 20 1.84 -7.38 -5.31
N THR A 21 0.63 -7.47 -4.76
CA THR A 21 0.11 -8.72 -4.18
C THR A 21 -0.76 -9.51 -5.15
N GLY A 22 -0.55 -10.83 -5.23
CA GLY A 22 -1.43 -11.72 -5.98
C GLY A 22 -1.53 -11.35 -7.47
N HIS A 23 -2.76 -11.25 -7.99
CA HIS A 23 -3.00 -11.03 -9.41
C HIS A 23 -2.65 -9.61 -9.89
N SER A 24 -2.46 -8.63 -9.00
CA SER A 24 -2.09 -7.27 -9.39
C SER A 24 -0.65 -7.18 -9.91
N TYR A 25 0.23 -8.11 -9.51
CA TYR A 25 1.65 -8.10 -9.88
C TYR A 25 1.88 -8.00 -11.38
N LYS A 26 1.18 -8.81 -12.19
CA LYS A 26 1.34 -8.78 -13.65
C LYS A 26 1.08 -7.38 -14.21
N TYR A 27 -0.06 -6.79 -13.85
CA TYR A 27 -0.46 -5.48 -14.37
C TYR A 27 0.45 -4.35 -13.89
N VAL A 28 0.82 -4.35 -12.61
CA VAL A 28 1.65 -3.31 -12.00
C VAL A 28 3.09 -3.38 -12.53
N SER A 29 3.68 -4.57 -12.61
CA SER A 29 5.05 -4.76 -13.11
C SER A 29 5.18 -4.46 -14.61
N GLU A 30 4.16 -4.74 -15.44
CA GLU A 30 4.13 -4.33 -16.85
C GLU A 30 4.18 -2.80 -17.03
N LYS A 31 3.67 -2.04 -16.05
CA LYS A 31 3.57 -0.57 -16.11
C LYS A 31 4.74 0.16 -15.43
N LEU A 32 5.35 -0.44 -14.42
CA LEU A 32 6.45 0.16 -13.65
C LEU A 32 7.84 -0.39 -14.01
N GLY A 33 7.90 -1.60 -14.60
CA GLY A 33 9.14 -2.35 -14.76
C GLY A 33 9.22 -3.50 -13.73
N LYS A 34 9.63 -4.69 -14.19
CA LYS A 34 9.69 -5.90 -13.35
C LYS A 34 10.75 -5.81 -12.25
N ASP A 35 11.80 -5.05 -12.50
CA ASP A 35 12.90 -4.73 -11.58
C ASP A 35 12.47 -3.80 -10.45
N LYS A 36 11.40 -3.01 -10.64
CA LYS A 36 10.90 -2.03 -9.67
C LYS A 36 9.77 -2.53 -8.77
N VAL A 37 9.25 -3.73 -9.05
CA VAL A 37 8.08 -4.28 -8.36
C VAL A 37 8.42 -5.65 -7.80
N SER A 38 8.32 -5.77 -6.48
CA SER A 38 8.42 -7.06 -5.80
C SER A 38 7.07 -7.76 -5.72
N MET A 39 7.06 -9.07 -5.90
CA MET A 39 5.87 -9.90 -5.70
C MET A 39 5.90 -10.52 -4.31
N MET A 40 4.89 -10.21 -3.49
CA MET A 40 4.72 -10.83 -2.18
C MET A 40 3.23 -10.91 -1.84
N SER A 41 2.80 -11.93 -1.10
CA SER A 41 1.43 -11.95 -0.58
C SER A 41 1.24 -10.89 0.50
N LEU A 42 0.00 -10.45 0.71
CA LEU A 42 -0.31 -9.49 1.79
C LEU A 42 0.10 -10.04 3.17
N ILE A 43 -0.07 -11.35 3.41
CA ILE A 43 0.39 -12.01 4.65
C ILE A 43 1.90 -11.95 4.80
N ASN A 44 2.66 -12.27 3.74
CA ASN A 44 4.12 -12.29 3.82
C ASN A 44 4.67 -10.88 4.04
N ILE A 45 4.16 -9.86 3.33
CA ILE A 45 4.64 -8.49 3.54
C ILE A 45 4.27 -7.97 4.93
N THR A 46 3.12 -8.39 5.48
CA THR A 46 2.74 -8.09 6.87
C THR A 46 3.78 -8.66 7.84
N GLN A 47 4.17 -9.93 7.70
CA GLN A 47 5.19 -10.53 8.56
C GLN A 47 6.54 -9.82 8.44
N ARG A 48 6.94 -9.44 7.23
CA ARG A 48 8.19 -8.70 6.98
C ARG A 48 8.19 -7.32 7.62
N LEU A 49 7.08 -6.59 7.52
CA LEU A 49 6.89 -5.28 8.14
C LEU A 49 6.82 -5.36 9.67
N SER A 50 6.41 -6.52 10.23
CA SER A 50 6.41 -6.75 11.67
C SER A 50 7.77 -7.14 12.26
N ASP A 51 8.73 -7.58 11.42
CA ASP A 51 10.07 -7.96 11.87
C ASP A 51 11.01 -6.73 11.93
N PRO A 52 11.39 -6.22 13.12
CA PRO A 52 12.26 -5.05 13.22
C PRO A 52 13.66 -5.26 12.63
N ASN A 53 14.08 -6.52 12.40
CA ASN A 53 15.38 -6.85 11.82
C ASN A 53 15.34 -7.01 10.30
N TRP A 54 14.15 -6.96 9.67
CA TRP A 54 14.04 -7.07 8.23
C TRP A 54 14.76 -5.89 7.54
N LYS A 55 15.55 -6.21 6.51
CA LYS A 55 16.36 -5.24 5.77
C LYS A 55 15.62 -4.57 4.62
N GLY A 56 14.30 -4.68 4.59
CA GLY A 56 13.49 -4.14 3.50
C GLY A 56 13.61 -4.96 2.21
N ILE A 57 12.96 -4.46 1.17
CA ILE A 57 12.89 -5.09 -0.15
C ILE A 57 14.23 -5.01 -0.88
N ASP A 58 14.95 -3.92 -0.66
CA ASP A 58 16.22 -3.56 -1.32
C ASP A 58 17.46 -3.81 -0.44
N GLY A 59 17.27 -4.23 0.82
CA GLY A 59 18.37 -4.46 1.76
C GLY A 59 18.80 -3.22 2.56
N ASN A 60 18.18 -2.06 2.32
CA ASN A 60 18.59 -0.79 2.93
C ASN A 60 18.01 -0.51 4.33
N GLY A 61 17.15 -1.39 4.84
CA GLY A 61 16.59 -1.27 6.18
C GLY A 61 15.07 -1.39 6.24
N GLN A 62 14.53 -1.28 7.44
CA GLN A 62 13.09 -1.35 7.69
C GLN A 62 12.40 -0.03 7.31
N TYR A 63 11.10 -0.11 7.02
CA TYR A 63 10.26 1.03 6.67
C TYR A 63 9.63 1.68 7.91
N ASP A 64 9.53 3.01 7.89
CA ASP A 64 8.79 3.81 8.88
C ASP A 64 7.35 4.13 8.42
N MET A 65 7.04 3.88 7.14
CA MET A 65 5.73 4.06 6.54
C MET A 65 5.39 2.96 5.54
N ALA A 66 4.14 2.48 5.57
CA ALA A 66 3.56 1.60 4.56
C ALA A 66 2.22 2.15 4.07
N ILE A 67 2.07 2.24 2.74
CA ILE A 67 0.86 2.73 2.07
C ILE A 67 0.16 1.53 1.42
N PHE A 68 -1.13 1.35 1.72
CA PHE A 68 -1.96 0.25 1.25
C PHE A 68 -3.09 0.75 0.35
N GLY A 69 -3.53 -0.10 -0.58
CA GLY A 69 -4.73 0.12 -1.38
C GLY A 69 -4.96 -0.96 -2.43
N GLY A 70 -6.20 -1.08 -2.90
CA GLY A 70 -6.64 -2.10 -3.84
C GLY A 70 -6.84 -3.48 -3.21
N HIS A 71 -7.16 -3.55 -1.91
CA HIS A 71 -7.31 -4.81 -1.19
C HIS A 71 -8.76 -5.12 -0.83
N ILE A 72 -9.02 -6.39 -0.55
CA ILE A 72 -10.31 -6.80 0.03
C ILE A 72 -10.36 -6.28 1.47
N VAL A 73 -11.42 -5.54 1.81
CA VAL A 73 -11.58 -4.79 3.07
C VAL A 73 -11.23 -5.63 4.31
N PHE A 74 -11.83 -6.81 4.49
CA PHE A 74 -11.56 -7.61 5.69
C PHE A 74 -10.09 -8.08 5.74
N TYR A 75 -9.46 -8.30 4.59
CA TYR A 75 -8.12 -8.86 4.52
C TYR A 75 -7.05 -7.81 4.87
N VAL A 76 -7.20 -6.58 4.37
CA VAL A 76 -6.34 -5.45 4.77
C VAL A 76 -6.60 -5.03 6.22
N SER A 77 -7.84 -5.15 6.71
CA SER A 77 -8.15 -4.87 8.12
C SER A 77 -7.36 -5.78 9.08
N GLN A 78 -7.21 -7.07 8.77
CA GLN A 78 -6.39 -8.00 9.56
C GLN A 78 -4.89 -7.64 9.49
N THR A 79 -4.40 -7.25 8.32
CA THR A 79 -3.03 -6.77 8.12
C THR A 79 -2.74 -5.56 8.99
N LEU A 80 -3.59 -4.54 8.91
CA LEU A 80 -3.46 -3.31 9.68
C LEU A 80 -3.59 -3.57 11.18
N SER A 81 -4.45 -4.50 11.61
CA SER A 81 -4.57 -4.91 13.00
C SER A 81 -3.26 -5.50 13.54
N ASN A 82 -2.61 -6.37 12.76
CA ASN A 82 -1.31 -6.92 13.13
C ASN A 82 -0.27 -5.81 13.28
N LEU A 83 -0.11 -4.98 12.26
CA LEU A 83 0.89 -3.92 12.25
C LEU A 83 0.67 -2.92 13.39
N LYS A 84 -0.58 -2.51 13.65
CA LYS A 84 -0.92 -1.61 14.76
C LYS A 84 -0.49 -2.13 16.13
N ASN A 85 -0.60 -3.45 16.36
CA ASN A 85 -0.34 -4.04 17.69
C ASN A 85 1.11 -4.51 17.86
N PHE A 86 1.78 -4.88 16.77
CA PHE A 86 3.10 -5.50 16.82
C PHE A 86 4.24 -4.63 16.25
N THR A 87 3.93 -3.42 15.79
CA THR A 87 4.94 -2.45 15.36
C THR A 87 4.78 -1.14 16.10
N THR A 88 5.89 -0.59 16.60
CA THR A 88 5.94 0.76 17.19
C THR A 88 6.61 1.77 16.27
N TYR A 89 7.30 1.30 15.23
CA TYR A 89 8.10 2.10 14.29
C TYR A 89 7.39 2.37 12.96
N LEU A 90 6.34 1.60 12.61
CA LEU A 90 5.69 1.67 11.31
C LEU A 90 4.38 2.47 11.37
N ARG A 91 4.24 3.45 10.46
CA ARG A 91 3.00 4.19 10.23
C ARG A 91 2.28 3.62 9.02
N THR A 92 0.99 3.34 9.16
CA THR A 92 0.18 2.75 8.09
C THR A 92 -0.80 3.76 7.50
N ILE A 93 -0.80 3.92 6.18
CA ILE A 93 -1.74 4.74 5.42
C ILE A 93 -2.57 3.79 4.57
N GLU A 94 -3.89 3.86 4.69
CA GLU A 94 -4.84 3.10 3.88
C GLU A 94 -5.60 4.07 2.97
N LEU A 95 -5.53 3.84 1.65
CA LEU A 95 -6.06 4.75 0.64
C LEU A 95 -7.27 4.17 -0.12
N ASP A 96 -7.88 3.07 0.33
CA ASP A 96 -9.14 2.59 -0.25
C ASP A 96 -10.34 3.39 0.25
N LYS A 97 -11.46 3.25 -0.45
CA LYS A 97 -12.71 3.99 -0.20
C LYS A 97 -13.43 3.63 1.11
N PHE A 98 -12.92 2.67 1.87
CA PHE A 98 -13.54 2.21 3.11
C PHE A 98 -12.64 2.56 4.29
N SER A 99 -13.25 3.09 5.35
CA SER A 99 -12.50 3.49 6.54
C SER A 99 -11.90 2.30 7.28
N HIS A 100 -10.65 2.44 7.71
CA HIS A 100 -9.89 1.42 8.41
C HIS A 100 -9.36 1.92 9.76
N PRO A 101 -10.03 1.62 10.90
CA PRO A 101 -9.64 2.10 12.23
C PRO A 101 -8.33 1.49 12.76
N ASN A 102 -7.79 0.49 12.05
CA ASN A 102 -6.50 -0.11 12.35
C ASN A 102 -5.33 0.59 11.64
N ALA A 103 -5.60 1.47 10.66
CA ALA A 103 -4.57 2.28 10.04
C ALA A 103 -4.20 3.49 10.92
N ARG A 104 -2.98 4.01 10.77
CA ARG A 104 -2.61 5.31 11.35
C ARG A 104 -3.38 6.46 10.68
N PHE A 105 -3.61 6.33 9.38
CA PHE A 105 -4.49 7.19 8.60
C PHE A 105 -5.29 6.32 7.62
N SER A 106 -6.59 6.56 7.51
CA SER A 106 -7.42 6.03 6.43
C SER A 106 -8.35 7.11 5.90
N LEU A 107 -8.87 6.92 4.70
CA LEU A 107 -9.98 7.73 4.21
C LEU A 107 -11.25 7.48 5.04
N ALA A 108 -12.22 8.38 4.90
CA ALA A 108 -13.60 8.11 5.30
C ALA A 108 -14.22 7.09 4.33
N ASN A 109 -15.43 6.64 4.63
CA ASN A 109 -16.20 5.90 3.63
C ASN A 109 -16.58 6.85 2.49
N LEU A 110 -16.14 6.55 1.27
CA LEU A 110 -16.37 7.35 0.07
C LEU A 110 -17.14 6.54 -0.97
N SER A 111 -17.93 7.23 -1.79
CA SER A 111 -18.41 6.66 -3.05
C SER A 111 -17.25 6.40 -4.01
N ASP A 112 -17.48 5.60 -5.06
CA ASP A 112 -16.46 5.35 -6.08
C ASP A 112 -16.05 6.63 -6.84
N GLU A 113 -16.95 7.60 -6.96
CA GLU A 113 -16.68 8.88 -7.63
C GLU A 113 -15.80 9.78 -6.76
N GLU A 114 -16.19 9.98 -5.49
CA GLU A 114 -15.41 10.77 -4.53
C GLU A 114 -14.02 10.17 -4.30
N TRP A 115 -13.92 8.85 -4.25
CA TRP A 115 -12.65 8.19 -4.08
C TRP A 115 -11.71 8.39 -5.27
N LYS A 116 -12.22 8.25 -6.51
CA LYS A 116 -11.43 8.50 -7.72
C LYS A 116 -11.01 9.96 -7.81
N ASP A 117 -11.91 10.89 -7.48
CA ASP A 117 -11.59 12.32 -7.42
C ASP A 117 -10.52 12.62 -6.37
N PHE A 118 -10.60 12.00 -5.19
CA PHE A 118 -9.56 12.10 -4.17
C PHE A 118 -8.19 11.61 -4.68
N LEU A 119 -8.14 10.41 -5.28
CA LEU A 119 -6.90 9.84 -5.81
C LEU A 119 -6.30 10.71 -6.93
N GLU A 120 -7.13 11.24 -7.83
CA GLU A 120 -6.68 12.16 -8.88
C GLU A 120 -6.08 13.44 -8.25
N LYS A 121 -6.78 14.07 -7.30
CA LYS A 121 -6.28 15.25 -6.59
C LYS A 121 -4.98 14.98 -5.83
N LEU A 122 -4.86 13.78 -5.24
CA LEU A 122 -3.63 13.37 -4.55
C LEU A 122 -2.47 13.27 -5.55
N THR A 123 -2.66 12.63 -6.71
CA THR A 123 -1.60 12.55 -7.73
C THR A 123 -1.17 13.93 -8.23
N VAL A 124 -2.06 14.91 -8.32
CA VAL A 124 -1.70 16.28 -8.73
C VAL A 124 -0.84 17.00 -7.68
N LYS A 125 -1.06 16.72 -6.39
CA LYS A 125 -0.36 17.39 -5.27
C LYS A 125 1.00 16.78 -4.91
N LEU A 126 1.22 15.51 -5.22
CA LEU A 126 2.50 14.81 -5.06
C LEU A 126 3.51 15.24 -6.13
#